data_AF-K6H2E9-F1
#
_entry.id   AF-K6H2E9-F1
#
_cell.length_a   1.000
_cell.length_b   1.000
_cell.length_c   1.000
_cell.angle_alpha   90.00
_cell.angle_beta   90.00
_cell.angle_gamma   90.00
#
_symmetry.space_group_name_H-M   'P 1'
#
loop_
_entity.id
_entity.type
_entity.pdbx_description
1 polymer ?
#
loop_
_entity_poly.entity_id
_entity_poly.type
_entity_poly.pdbx_seq_one_letter_code
_entity_poly.pdbx_strand_id
1 'polypeptide(L)' 'MSKEIITKLNELDNGLKKLSTERKVVLPHHKTFELVDELREIVQNIKNEVGSND' A
#
# COMPACT_ATOMS: atom_id res chain seq x y z
N MET A 1 -12.81 8.03 -14.02
CA MET A 1 -11.36 8.24 -13.72
C MET A 1 -10.43 7.45 -14.65
N SER A 2 -9.13 7.78 -14.76
CA SER A 2 -8.16 6.98 -15.56
C SER A 2 -7.93 5.60 -14.93
N LYS A 3 -8.49 4.54 -15.52
CA LYS A 3 -8.26 3.13 -15.13
C LYS A 3 -6.79 2.80 -14.87
N GLU A 4 -5.89 3.44 -15.60
CA GLU A 4 -4.43 3.29 -15.44
C GLU A 4 -3.93 3.70 -14.05
N ILE A 5 -4.49 4.75 -13.44
CA ILE A 5 -4.12 5.20 -12.09
C ILE A 5 -4.52 4.16 -11.05
N ILE A 6 -5.74 3.63 -11.16
CA ILE A 6 -6.24 2.59 -10.24
C ILE A 6 -5.38 1.32 -10.34
N THR A 7 -5.00 0.91 -11.56
CA THR A 7 -4.10 -0.24 -11.77
C THR A 7 -2.73 -0.01 -11.12
N LYS A 8 -2.12 1.18 -11.31
CA LYS A 8 -0.84 1.52 -10.68
C LYS A 8 -0.91 1.54 -9.16
N LEU A 9 -2.00 2.08 -8.58
CA LEU A 9 -2.22 2.07 -7.13
C LEU A 9 -2.38 0.64 -6.58
N ASN A 10 -3.00 -0.26 -7.34
CA ASN A 10 -3.10 -1.68 -6.97
C ASN A 10 -1.75 -2.40 -7.02
N GLU A 11 -0.92 -2.12 -8.03
CA GLU A 11 0.44 -2.67 -8.11
C GLU A 11 1.32 -2.18 -6.95
N LEU A 12 1.23 -0.89 -6.62
CA LEU A 12 1.99 -0.28 -5.53
C LEU A 12 1.61 -0.87 -4.16
N ASP A 13 0.32 -0.98 -3.87
CA ASP A 13 -0.21 -1.59 -2.65
C ASP A 13 0.26 -3.06 -2.49
N ASN A 14 0.24 -3.83 -3.59
CA ASN A 14 0.75 -5.20 -3.59
C ASN A 14 2.27 -5.27 -3.36
N GLY A 15 3.04 -4.32 -3.90
CA GLY A 15 4.47 -4.20 -3.66
C GLY A 15 4.76 -3.93 -2.18
N LEU A 16 4.08 -2.95 -1.59
CA LEU A 16 4.20 -2.61 -0.18
C LEU A 16 3.78 -3.78 0.73
N LYS A 17 2.70 -4.50 0.40
CA LYS A 17 2.27 -5.69 1.14
C LYS A 17 3.37 -6.75 1.22
N LYS A 18 4.08 -7.02 0.12
CA LYS A 18 5.22 -7.96 0.10
C LYS A 18 6.40 -7.48 0.94
N LEU A 19 6.57 -6.16 1.06
CA LEU A 19 7.62 -5.55 1.87
C LEU A 19 7.28 -5.48 3.36
N SER A 20 5.99 -5.47 3.70
CA SER A 20 5.47 -5.40 5.07
C SER A 20 5.79 -6.64 5.92
N THR A 21 5.39 -6.58 7.19
CA THR A 21 5.56 -7.64 8.20
C THR A 21 4.70 -8.88 7.95
N GLU A 22 3.79 -8.87 6.96
CA GLU A 22 2.98 -10.03 6.55
C GLU A 22 3.81 -11.09 5.80
N ARG A 23 4.86 -11.59 6.45
CA ARG A 23 5.68 -12.71 5.96
C ARG A 23 5.56 -13.87 6.93
N LYS A 24 5.68 -15.10 6.41
CA LYS A 24 5.66 -16.35 7.19
C LYS A 24 6.77 -16.44 8.26
N VAL A 25 7.74 -15.53 8.21
CA VAL A 25 8.86 -15.44 9.15
C VAL A 25 8.74 -14.12 9.91
N VAL A 26 8.67 -14.21 11.24
CA VAL A 26 8.65 -13.04 12.13
C VAL A 26 10.05 -12.41 12.11
N LEU A 27 10.15 -11.22 11.53
CA LEU A 27 11.36 -10.40 11.60
C LEU A 27 11.30 -9.51 12.86
N PRO A 28 12.44 -9.13 13.44
CA PRO A 28 12.47 -8.12 14.50
C PRO A 28 11.74 -6.86 14.04
N HIS A 29 10.95 -6.24 14.92
CA HIS A 29 10.34 -4.95 14.62
C HIS A 29 11.44 -3.95 14.22
N HIS A 30 11.42 -3.56 12.95
CA HIS A 30 12.35 -2.64 12.34
C HIS A 30 11.55 -1.44 11.82
N LYS A 31 12.06 -0.23 12.04
CA LYS A 31 11.41 1.04 11.67
C LYS A 31 11.00 1.11 10.19
N THR A 32 11.70 0.38 9.33
CA THR A 32 11.36 0.26 7.90
C THR A 32 9.98 -0.38 7.67
N PHE A 33 9.52 -1.25 8.56
CA PHE A 33 8.19 -1.83 8.44
C PHE A 33 7.09 -0.83 8.78
N GLU A 34 7.30 0.02 9.80
CA GLU A 34 6.38 1.13 10.13
C GLU A 34 6.23 2.08 8.92
N LEU A 35 7.35 2.43 8.29
CA LEU A 35 7.35 3.24 7.06
C LEU A 35 6.57 2.57 5.91
N VAL A 36 6.63 1.24 5.79
CA VAL A 36 5.87 0.50 4.77
C VAL A 36 4.37 0.55 5.07
N ASP A 37 3.98 0.45 6.34
CA ASP A 37 2.58 0.52 6.74
C ASP A 37 2.01 1.94 6.56
N GLU A 38 2.77 2.98 6.91
CA GLU A 38 2.44 4.39 6.61
C GLU A 38 2.24 4.63 5.11
N LEU A 39 3.14 4.08 4.27
CA LEU A 39 3.01 4.17 2.81
C LEU A 39 1.75 3.44 2.31
N ARG A 40 1.36 2.31 2.93
CA ARG A 40 0.12 1.61 2.56
C ARG A 40 -1.11 2.44 2.90
N GLU A 41 -1.13 3.12 4.05
CA GLU A 41 -2.23 4.02 4.40
C GLU A 41 -2.38 5.16 3.37
N ILE A 42 -1.28 5.77 2.94
CA ILE A 42 -1.31 6.81 1.90
C ILE A 42 -1.92 6.26 0.60
N VAL A 43 -1.54 5.06 0.17
CA VAL A 43 -2.09 4.44 -1.05
C VAL A 43 -3.59 4.14 -0.90
N GLN A 44 -4.05 3.68 0.27
CA GLN A 44 -5.47 3.47 0.52
C GLN A 44 -6.27 4.78 0.54
N ASN A 45 -5.72 5.83 1.14
CA ASN A 45 -6.36 7.16 1.13
C ASN A 45 -6.52 7.68 -0.29
N ILE A 46 -5.47 7.59 -1.11
CA ILE A 46 -5.54 7.98 -2.53
C ILE A 46 -6.56 7.11 -3.28
N LYS A 47 -6.60 5.79 -3.05
CA LYS A 47 -7.62 4.91 -3.66
C LYS A 47 -9.05 5.32 -3.27
N ASN A 48 -9.26 5.68 -2.00
CA ASN A 48 -10.57 6.09 -1.50
C ASN A 48 -10.99 7.45 -2.08
N GLU A 49 -10.08 8.41 -2.16
CA GLU A 49 -10.35 9.70 -2.81
C GLU A 49 -10.65 9.54 -4.30
N VAL A 50 -9.89 8.69 -5.00
CA VAL A 50 -10.10 8.38 -6.41
C VAL A 50 -11.41 7.62 -6.62
N GLY A 51 -11.76 6.67 -5.74
CA GLY A 51 -12.99 5.88 -5.83
C GLY A 51 -14.25 6.63 -5.38
N SER A 52 -14.12 7.68 -4.56
CA SER A 52 -15.25 8.51 -4.10
C SER A 52 -15.63 9.62 -5.09
N ASN A 53 -14.87 9.79 -6.17
CA ASN A 53 -15.10 10.77 -7.24
C ASN A 53 -15.72 10.14 -8.51
N ASP A 54 -16.19 8.90 -8.46
CA ASP A 54 -17.01 8.24 -9.50
C ASP A 54 -18.50 8.18 -9.08
#